data_AF-A0A9E1XSC6-F1
#
_entry.id   AF-A0A9E1XSC6-F1
#
_cell.length_a   1.000
_cell.length_b   1.000
_cell.length_c   1.000
_cell.angle_alpha   90.00
_cell.angle_beta   90.00
_cell.angle_gamma   90.00
#
_symmetry.space_group_name_H-M   'P 1'
#
loop_
_entity.id
_entity.type
_entity.pdbx_description
1 polymer ?
#
loop_
_entity_poly.entity_id
_entity_poly.type
_entity_poly.pdbx_seq_one_letter_code
_entity_poly.pdbx_strand_id
1 'polypeptide(L)'
;MLDLLKKTAYTGLGLAYMTQEKVREVARDLSRKAKLSEEEGKRFAEELSAKSKEARNGLEERVASAVQKTLAKLNLPTAADLAALGERLTAVENSLKTEANEPTTDG
;
A
#
# COMPACT_ATOMS: atom_id res chain seq x y z
N MET A 1 31.60 -5.15 -11.37
CA MET A 1 31.12 -6.52 -11.09
C MET A 1 30.17 -6.54 -9.88
N LEU A 2 30.59 -6.02 -8.72
CA LEU A 2 29.78 -5.91 -7.49
C LEU A 2 28.44 -5.18 -7.72
N ASP A 3 28.45 -4.04 -8.41
CA ASP A 3 27.22 -3.29 -8.73
C ASP A 3 26.25 -4.03 -9.65
N LEU A 4 26.77 -4.91 -10.50
CA LEU A 4 25.94 -5.73 -11.37
C LEU A 4 25.26 -6.82 -10.55
N LEU A 5 25.96 -7.47 -9.61
CA LEU A 5 25.34 -8.38 -8.64
C LEU A 5 24.29 -7.69 -7.77
N LYS A 6 24.59 -6.48 -7.28
CA LYS A 6 23.62 -5.66 -6.51
C LYS A 6 22.38 -5.38 -7.35
N LYS A 7 22.54 -4.88 -8.58
CA LYS A 7 21.44 -4.66 -9.52
C LYS A 7 20.67 -5.95 -9.82
N THR A 8 21.34 -7.07 -10.08
CA THR A 8 20.65 -8.34 -10.36
C THR A 8 19.91 -8.88 -9.14
N ALA A 9 20.42 -8.68 -7.92
CA ALA A 9 19.67 -8.98 -6.69
C ALA A 9 18.46 -8.06 -6.52
N TYR A 10 18.58 -6.77 -6.88
CA TYR A 10 17.49 -5.80 -6.87
C TYR A 10 16.42 -6.08 -7.93
N THR A 11 16.82 -6.61 -9.10
CA THR A 11 15.96 -6.75 -10.28
C THR A 11 15.44 -8.18 -10.48
N GLY A 12 16.11 -9.20 -9.94
CA GLY A 12 15.88 -10.60 -10.32
C GLY A 12 14.68 -11.28 -9.67
N LEU A 13 14.38 -11.04 -8.39
CA LEU A 13 13.38 -11.83 -7.65
C LEU A 13 12.58 -11.05 -6.59
N GLY A 14 12.68 -9.72 -6.57
CA GLY A 14 11.83 -8.89 -5.72
C GLY A 14 12.31 -8.82 -4.27
N LEU A 15 13.15 -7.82 -3.99
CA LEU A 15 13.41 -7.42 -2.60
C LEU A 15 12.13 -7.11 -1.82
N ALA A 16 11.07 -6.70 -2.51
CA ALA A 16 9.77 -6.46 -1.90
C ALA A 16 9.19 -7.74 -1.26
N TYR A 17 9.46 -8.92 -1.81
CA TYR A 17 8.90 -10.18 -1.33
C TYR A 17 9.78 -10.89 -0.28
N MET A 18 11.06 -10.51 -0.14
CA MET A 18 12.02 -11.21 0.71
C MET A 18 11.92 -10.87 2.21
N THR A 19 11.80 -11.86 3.08
CA THR A 19 11.79 -11.66 4.55
C THR A 19 13.11 -11.04 5.06
N GLN A 20 13.07 -10.40 6.25
CA GLN A 20 14.29 -9.80 6.85
C GLN A 20 15.42 -10.82 7.00
N GLU A 21 15.11 -12.07 7.34
CA GLU A 21 16.09 -13.14 7.47
C GLU A 21 16.76 -13.44 6.12
N LYS A 22 15.95 -13.56 5.05
CA LYS A 22 16.46 -13.84 3.71
C LYS A 22 17.28 -12.68 3.14
N VAL A 23 16.90 -11.44 3.48
CA VAL A 23 17.68 -10.24 3.14
C VAL A 23 19.06 -10.29 3.82
N ARG A 24 19.13 -10.65 5.10
CA ARG A 24 20.42 -10.77 5.82
C ARG A 24 21.28 -11.90 5.26
N GLU A 25 20.69 -13.04 4.91
CA GLU A 25 21.39 -14.17 4.30
C GLU A 25 22.02 -13.77 2.96
N VAL A 26 21.24 -13.14 2.08
CA VAL A 26 21.74 -12.67 0.77
C VAL A 26 22.80 -11.59 0.94
N ALA A 27 22.62 -10.66 1.88
CA ALA A 27 23.64 -9.65 2.20
C ALA A 27 24.96 -10.31 2.65
N ARG A 28 24.88 -11.31 3.54
CA ARG A 28 26.04 -12.04 4.06
C ARG A 28 26.75 -12.81 2.95
N ASP A 29 26.01 -13.49 2.08
CA ASP A 29 26.58 -14.26 0.97
C ASP A 29 27.21 -13.37 -0.10
N LEU A 30 26.58 -12.24 -0.43
CA LEU A 30 27.18 -11.25 -1.31
C LEU A 30 28.43 -10.62 -0.70
N SER A 31 28.40 -10.30 0.60
CA SER A 31 29.55 -9.73 1.31
C SER A 31 30.74 -10.68 1.28
N ARG A 32 30.51 -11.98 1.52
CA ARG A 32 31.55 -13.02 1.42
C ARG A 32 32.08 -13.17 -0.01
N LYS A 33 31.20 -13.27 -1.01
CA LYS A 33 31.60 -13.41 -2.42
C LYS A 33 32.36 -12.19 -2.94
N ALA A 34 32.01 -11.01 -2.45
CA ALA A 34 32.65 -9.75 -2.79
C ALA A 34 33.90 -9.44 -1.95
N LYS A 35 34.25 -10.30 -0.97
CA LYS A 35 35.35 -10.10 -0.03
C LYS A 35 35.28 -8.74 0.68
N LEU A 36 34.06 -8.31 1.03
CA LEU A 36 33.85 -7.08 1.79
C LEU A 36 34.45 -7.24 3.19
N SER A 37 34.98 -6.14 3.74
CA SER A 37 35.32 -6.08 5.16
C SER A 37 34.07 -6.25 6.03
N GLU A 38 34.25 -6.55 7.32
CA GLU A 38 33.13 -6.72 8.25
C GLU A 38 32.27 -5.44 8.34
N GLU A 39 32.91 -4.27 8.29
CA GLU A 39 32.25 -2.97 8.29
C GLU A 39 31.45 -2.74 7.00
N GLU A 40 32.04 -3.04 5.84
CA GLU A 40 31.39 -2.92 4.53
C GLU A 40 30.22 -3.88 4.36
N GLY A 41 30.36 -5.11 4.86
CA GLY A 41 29.30 -6.12 4.84
C GLY A 41 28.11 -5.74 5.72
N LYS A 42 28.37 -5.16 6.90
CA LYS A 42 27.33 -4.64 7.80
C LYS A 42 26.57 -3.49 7.15
N ARG A 43 27.29 -2.52 6.57
CA ARG A 43 26.69 -1.39 5.85
C ARG A 43 25.86 -1.84 4.67
N PHE A 44 26.35 -2.84 3.92
CA PHE A 44 25.62 -3.41 2.80
C PHE A 44 24.32 -4.12 3.22
N ALA A 45 24.33 -4.83 4.35
CA ALA A 45 23.12 -5.47 4.90
C ALA A 45 22.06 -4.44 5.33
N GLU A 46 22.49 -3.34 5.96
CA GLU A 46 21.62 -2.23 6.34
C GLU A 46 21.00 -1.55 5.11
N GLU A 47 21.81 -1.23 4.10
CA GLU A 47 21.34 -0.67 2.82
C GLU A 47 20.34 -1.60 2.11
N LEU A 48 20.60 -2.91 2.11
CA LEU A 48 19.72 -3.90 1.48
C LEU A 48 18.37 -4.00 2.22
N SER A 49 18.40 -3.95 3.55
CA SER A 49 17.20 -3.95 4.39
C SER A 49 16.35 -2.70 4.16
N ALA A 50 16.97 -1.52 4.14
CA ALA A 50 16.28 -0.26 3.87
C ALA A 50 15.64 -0.25 2.48
N LYS A 51 16.38 -0.65 1.45
CA LYS A 51 15.86 -0.74 0.07
C LYS A 51 14.76 -1.77 -0.09
N SER A 52 14.82 -2.89 0.63
CA SER A 52 13.74 -3.89 0.64
C SER A 52 12.46 -3.29 1.24
N LYS A 53 12.55 -2.55 2.34
CA LYS A 53 11.40 -1.87 2.96
C LYS A 53 10.80 -0.81 2.03
N GLU A 54 11.62 0.01 1.39
CA GLU A 54 11.17 0.99 0.40
C GLU A 54 10.44 0.33 -0.78
N ALA A 55 11.03 -0.74 -1.32
CA ALA A 55 10.42 -1.51 -2.41
C ALA A 55 9.08 -2.16 -2.02
N ARG A 56 8.93 -2.60 -0.77
CA ARG A 56 7.66 -3.10 -0.23
C ARG A 56 6.58 -2.05 -0.23
N ASN A 57 6.86 -0.90 0.38
CA ASN A 57 5.89 0.18 0.49
C ASN A 57 5.45 0.67 -0.90
N GLY A 58 6.39 0.83 -1.84
CA GLY A 58 6.05 1.21 -3.21
C GLY A 58 5.23 0.15 -3.95
N LEU A 59 5.40 -1.14 -3.64
CA LEU A 59 4.57 -2.20 -4.19
C LEU A 59 3.15 -2.15 -3.60
N GLU A 60 3.02 -2.01 -2.28
CA GLU A 60 1.73 -1.89 -1.60
C GLU A 60 0.91 -0.72 -2.15
N GLU A 61 1.53 0.45 -2.35
CA GLU A 61 0.87 1.62 -2.91
C GLU A 61 0.41 1.39 -4.37
N ARG A 62 1.25 0.74 -5.19
CA ARG A 62 0.87 0.39 -6.57
C ARG A 62 -0.29 -0.59 -6.62
N VAL A 63 -0.29 -1.59 -5.73
CA VAL A 63 -1.38 -2.57 -5.63
C VAL A 63 -2.65 -1.87 -5.16
N ALA A 64 -2.60 -1.04 -4.11
CA ALA A 64 -3.75 -0.28 -3.64
C ALA A 64 -4.32 0.63 -4.73
N SER A 65 -3.47 1.35 -5.46
CA SER A 65 -3.89 2.20 -6.58
C SER A 65 -4.51 1.38 -7.72
N ALA A 66 -3.94 0.22 -8.06
CA ALA A 66 -4.47 -0.66 -9.09
C ALA A 66 -5.85 -1.21 -8.71
N VAL A 67 -6.03 -1.63 -7.46
CA VAL A 67 -7.33 -2.08 -6.94
C VAL A 67 -8.33 -0.94 -6.97
N GLN A 68 -7.98 0.25 -6.46
CA GLN A 68 -8.87 1.42 -6.47
C GLN A 68 -9.30 1.81 -7.89
N LYS A 69 -8.36 1.84 -8.85
CA LYS A 69 -8.65 2.11 -10.26
C LYS A 69 -9.56 1.06 -10.88
N THR A 70 -9.41 -0.20 -10.49
CA THR A 70 -10.25 -1.29 -10.99
C THR A 70 -11.66 -1.19 -10.42
N LEU A 71 -11.80 -0.94 -9.13
CA LEU A 71 -13.10 -0.70 -8.49
C LEU A 71 -13.82 0.50 -9.11
N ALA A 72 -13.11 1.59 -9.37
CA ALA A 72 -13.64 2.77 -10.04
C ALA A 72 -14.13 2.45 -11.48
N LYS A 73 -13.37 1.65 -12.24
CA LYS A 73 -13.78 1.21 -13.59
C LYS A 73 -15.01 0.30 -13.60
N LEU A 74 -15.23 -0.44 -12.51
CA LEU A 74 -16.40 -1.30 -12.36
C LEU A 74 -17.62 -0.53 -11.81
N ASN A 75 -17.54 0.79 -11.64
CA ASN A 75 -18.57 1.63 -11.02
C ASN A 75 -19.02 1.10 -9.65
N LEU A 76 -18.11 0.47 -8.89
CA LEU A 76 -18.43 -0.01 -7.55
C LEU A 76 -18.33 1.15 -6.56
N PRO A 77 -19.41 1.46 -5.82
CA PRO A 77 -19.39 2.51 -4.80
C PRO A 77 -18.48 2.09 -3.64
N THR A 78 -17.75 3.07 -3.10
CA THR A 78 -16.93 2.86 -1.91
C THR A 78 -17.79 2.87 -0.65
N ALA A 79 -17.23 2.41 0.48
CA ALA A 79 -17.90 2.52 1.77
C ALA A 79 -18.24 3.98 2.13
N ALA A 80 -17.40 4.93 1.74
CA ALA A 80 -17.65 6.35 1.95
C ALA A 80 -18.83 6.85 1.11
N ASP A 81 -18.94 6.41 -0.14
CA ASP A 81 -20.07 6.77 -1.01
C ASP A 81 -21.39 6.25 -0.43
N LEU A 82 -21.39 5.01 0.09
CA LEU A 82 -22.56 4.42 0.74
C LEU A 82 -22.94 5.14 2.04
N ALA A 83 -21.95 5.53 2.85
CA ALA A 83 -22.20 6.30 4.06
C ALA A 83 -22.81 7.68 3.76
N ALA A 84 -22.26 8.40 2.77
CA ALA A 84 -22.80 9.68 2.32
C ALA A 84 -24.23 9.54 1.75
N LEU A 85 -24.52 8.44 1.06
CA LEU A 85 -25.87 8.14 0.59
C LEU A 85 -26.84 7.90 1.77
N GLY A 86 -26.39 7.18 2.79
CA GLY A 86 -27.16 6.91 4.01
C GLY A 86 -27.50 8.19 4.78
N GLU A 87 -26.53 9.09 4.98
CA GLU A 87 -26.78 10.38 5.64
C GLU A 87 -27.80 11.23 4.87
N ARG A 88 -27.66 11.30 3.53
CA ARG A 88 -28.62 12.01 2.68
C ARG A 88 -30.01 11.39 2.75
N LEU A 89 -30.10 10.06 2.79
CA LEU A 89 -31.38 9.36 2.92
C LEU A 89 -32.04 9.68 4.27
N THR A 90 -31.30 9.62 5.37
CA THR A 90 -31.80 10.00 6.69
C THR A 90 -32.25 11.46 6.75
N ALA A 91 -31.50 12.37 6.12
CA ALA A 91 -31.89 13.79 6.04
C ALA A 91 -33.22 13.97 5.30
N VAL A 92 -33.38 13.31 4.16
CA VAL A 92 -34.63 13.34 3.37
C VAL A 92 -35.80 12.71 4.14
N GLU A 93 -35.59 11.56 4.77
CA GLU A 93 -36.61 10.89 5.59
C GLU A 93 -37.08 11.78 6.76
N ASN A 94 -36.17 12.55 7.36
CA ASN A 94 -36.52 13.48 8.43
C ASN A 94 -37.27 14.71 7.91
N SER A 95 -36.88 15.28 6.77
CA SER A 95 -37.62 16.37 6.12
C SER A 95 -39.05 15.95 5.77
N LEU A 96 -39.24 14.76 5.20
CA LEU A 96 -40.57 14.23 4.86
C LEU A 96 -41.43 13.98 6.10
N LYS A 97 -40.84 13.52 7.21
CA LYS A 97 -41.56 13.38 8.49
C LYS A 97 -41.96 14.73 9.10
N THR A 98 -41.20 15.78 8.81
CA THR A 98 -41.47 17.14 9.30
C THR A 98 -42.60 17.78 8.50
N GLU A 99 -42.61 17.62 7.17
CA GLU A 99 -43.72 18.07 6.31
C GLU A 99 -45.02 17.28 6.53
N ALA A 100 -44.95 15.98 6.80
CA ALA A 100 -46.13 15.17 7.11
C ALA A 100 -46.78 15.47 8.47
N ASN A 101 -46.14 16.29 9.31
CA ASN A 101 -46.58 16.63 10.66
C ASN A 101 -46.85 18.14 10.84
N GLU A 102 -46.83 18.92 9.75
CA GLU A 102 -47.47 20.23 9.78
C GLU A 102 -48.99 20.02 9.84
N PRO A 103 -49.68 20.46 10.92
CA PRO A 103 -51.12 20.46 10.91
C PRO A 103 -51.54 21.32 9.72
N THR A 104 -52.42 20.80 8.88
CA THR A 104 -53.18 21.61 7.93
C THR A 104 -53.95 22.66 8.73
N THR A 105 -53.29 23.77 9.03
CA THR A 105 -53.92 24.99 9.50
C THR A 105 -54.30 25.82 8.29
N ASP A 106 -55.61 25.84 8.10
CA ASP A 106 -56.44 26.97 7.67
C ASP A 106 -56.83 27.07 6.19
N GLY A 107 -58.14 27.20 5.99
CA GLY A 107 -58.85 27.32 4.71
C GLY A 107 -60.21 26.65 4.72
#